data_AF-A0A1Y1BZM2-F1
#
_entry.id   AF-A0A1Y1BZM2-F1
#
_cell.length_a   1.000
_cell.length_b   1.000
_cell.length_c   1.000
_cell.angle_alpha   90.00
_cell.angle_beta   90.00
_cell.angle_gamma   90.00
#
_symmetry.space_group_name_H-M   'P 1'
#
loop_
_entity.id
_entity.type
_entity.pdbx_description
1 polymer ?
#
loop_
_entity_poly.entity_id
_entity_poly.type
_entity_poly.pdbx_seq_one_letter_code
_entity_poly.pdbx_strand_id
1 'polypeptide(L)'
;MTDSATCLTYPIVCDDLSLSFSAYGTGWGYVAIKLPADIIREKLGANTAAPEQLLTAFESNRDKITIAVNRHALPSDGRHIQLDKSDF
;
A
#
# COMPACT_ATOMS: atom_id res chain seq x y z
N MET A 1 25.00 -7.48 -1.75
CA MET A 1 23.67 -7.53 -2.38
C MET A 1 22.92 -6.31 -1.89
N THR A 2 22.71 -5.31 -2.74
CA THR A 2 21.93 -4.12 -2.35
C THR A 2 20.49 -4.55 -2.16
N ASP A 3 20.12 -4.72 -0.89
CA ASP A 3 18.75 -4.80 -0.43
C ASP A 3 18.01 -3.60 -1.04
N SER A 4 17.22 -3.85 -2.08
CA SER A 4 16.51 -2.80 -2.79
C SER A 4 15.30 -2.45 -1.94
N ALA A 5 15.56 -1.70 -0.86
CA ALA A 5 14.56 -1.30 0.10
C ALA A 5 13.46 -0.53 -0.63
N THR A 6 12.30 -1.15 -0.76
CA THR A 6 11.10 -0.47 -1.22
C THR A 6 10.60 0.41 -0.10
N CYS A 7 10.49 1.70 -0.38
CA CYS A 7 10.04 2.69 0.58
C CYS A 7 8.60 3.08 0.25
N LEU A 8 7.79 3.29 1.29
CA LEU A 8 6.42 3.75 1.17
C LEU A 8 6.34 5.22 1.64
N THR A 9 5.56 6.05 0.97
CA THR A 9 5.20 7.37 1.51
C THR A 9 4.13 7.22 2.59
N TYR A 10 3.91 8.29 3.35
CA TYR A 10 2.72 8.36 4.20
C TYR A 10 1.46 8.32 3.31
N PRO A 11 0.42 7.57 3.71
CA PRO A 11 -0.83 7.49 2.95
C PRO A 11 -1.72 8.71 3.17
N ILE A 12 -2.54 9.01 2.17
CA ILE A 12 -3.67 9.93 2.27
C ILE A 12 -4.97 9.13 2.27
N VAL A 13 -5.96 9.59 3.04
CA VAL A 13 -7.30 8.99 3.05
C VAL A 13 -8.13 9.65 1.95
N CYS A 14 -8.68 8.85 1.05
CA CYS A 14 -9.55 9.31 -0.04
C CYS A 14 -11.03 9.34 0.37
N ASP A 15 -11.86 9.99 -0.44
CA ASP A 15 -13.31 10.12 -0.19
C ASP A 15 -14.05 8.77 -0.12
N ASP A 16 -13.53 7.75 -0.82
CA ASP A 16 -14.04 6.38 -0.79
C ASP A 16 -13.47 5.53 0.35
N LEU A 17 -12.81 6.17 1.32
CA LEU A 17 -12.14 5.57 2.48
C LEU A 17 -10.99 4.62 2.09
N SER A 18 -10.52 4.63 0.84
CA SER A 18 -9.26 3.98 0.51
C SER A 18 -8.06 4.81 0.98
N LEU A 19 -6.92 4.16 1.12
CA LEU A 19 -5.63 4.82 1.29
C LEU A 19 -4.92 4.92 -0.05
N SER A 20 -4.50 6.12 -0.42
CA SER A 20 -3.58 6.34 -1.52
C SER A 20 -2.19 6.68 -1.00
N PHE A 21 -1.18 6.01 -1.51
CA PHE A 21 0.22 6.25 -1.16
C PHE A 21 1.10 5.92 -2.35
N SER A 22 2.39 6.15 -2.20
CA SER A 22 3.34 5.80 -3.22
C SER A 22 4.36 4.82 -2.69
N ALA A 23 4.82 3.92 -3.56
CA ALA A 23 5.99 3.11 -3.30
C ALA A 23 7.10 3.52 -4.28
N TYR A 24 8.35 3.44 -3.83
CA TYR A 24 9.50 3.66 -4.68
C TYR A 24 10.65 2.72 -4.32
N GLY A 25 11.39 2.30 -5.34
CA GLY A 25 12.46 1.34 -5.21
C GLY A 25 13.43 1.39 -6.39
N THR A 26 14.66 0.96 -6.13
CA THR A 26 15.71 0.90 -7.16
C THR A 26 15.32 -0.09 -8.26
N GLY A 27 15.46 0.33 -9.52
CA GLY A 27 15.24 -0.52 -10.70
C GLY A 27 13.87 -0.37 -11.37
N TRP A 28 12.85 0.11 -10.65
CA TRP A 28 11.50 0.36 -11.21
C TRP A 28 10.97 1.76 -10.90
N GLY A 29 11.64 2.52 -10.03
CA GLY A 29 11.35 3.93 -9.81
C GLY A 29 10.22 4.14 -8.82
N TYR A 30 9.08 4.61 -9.30
CA TYR A 30 7.96 5.10 -8.48
C TYR A 30 6.63 4.55 -9.00
N VAL A 31 5.74 4.19 -8.09
CA VAL A 31 4.37 3.76 -8.41
C VAL A 31 3.39 4.32 -7.37
N ALA A 32 2.24 4.78 -7.87
CA ALA A 32 1.13 5.18 -7.01
C ALA A 32 0.23 3.97 -6.73
N ILE A 33 -0.21 3.84 -5.49
CA ILE A 33 -0.91 2.67 -4.99
C ILE A 33 -2.20 3.11 -4.31
N LYS A 34 -3.25 2.33 -4.54
CA LYS A 34 -4.53 2.44 -3.86
C LYS A 34 -4.79 1.17 -3.04
N LEU A 35 -5.18 1.35 -1.79
CA LEU A 35 -5.49 0.27 -0.87
C LEU A 35 -6.90 0.48 -0.29
N PRO A 36 -7.90 -0.28 -0.76
CA PRO A 36 -9.29 -0.11 -0.33
C PRO A 36 -9.53 -0.44 1.16
N ALA A 37 -10.49 0.24 1.79
CA ALA A 37 -10.79 0.11 3.22
C ALA A 37 -11.18 -1.32 3.64
N ASP A 38 -11.89 -2.07 2.80
CA ASP A 38 -12.24 -3.47 3.08
C ASP A 38 -10.99 -4.35 3.20
N ILE A 39 -9.99 -4.14 2.33
CA ILE A 39 -8.71 -4.84 2.39
C ILE A 39 -7.96 -4.49 3.67
N ILE A 40 -7.91 -3.21 4.04
CA ILE A 40 -7.24 -2.77 5.28
C ILE A 40 -7.88 -3.42 6.50
N ARG A 41 -9.20 -3.49 6.54
CA ARG A 41 -9.93 -4.11 7.65
C ARG A 41 -9.73 -5.62 7.70
N GLU A 42 -9.88 -6.30 6.58
CA GLU A 42 -9.80 -7.77 6.52
C GLU A 42 -8.36 -8.30 6.64
N LYS A 43 -7.37 -7.61 6.06
CA LYS A 43 -6.01 -8.12 5.92
C LYS A 43 -4.99 -7.45 6.83
N LEU A 44 -5.27 -6.22 7.28
CA LEU A 44 -4.34 -5.41 8.08
C LEU A 44 -4.87 -5.10 9.49
N GLY A 45 -6.10 -5.53 9.82
CA GLY A 45 -6.62 -5.51 11.18
C GLY A 45 -7.25 -4.19 11.62
N ALA A 46 -7.67 -3.32 10.69
CA ALA A 46 -8.50 -2.18 11.06
C ALA A 46 -9.90 -2.64 11.52
N ASN A 47 -10.30 -2.29 12.74
CA ASN A 47 -11.62 -2.68 13.27
C ASN A 47 -12.77 -1.95 12.55
N THR A 48 -12.58 -0.69 12.22
CA THR A 48 -13.56 0.18 11.56
C THR A 48 -12.96 0.81 10.30
N ALA A 49 -13.81 1.43 9.47
CA ALA A 49 -13.37 2.23 8.32
C ALA A 49 -13.08 3.70 8.72
N ALA A 50 -12.89 3.98 10.01
CA ALA A 50 -12.57 5.33 10.45
C ALA A 50 -11.16 5.72 9.98
N PRO A 51 -10.95 6.93 9.42
CA PRO A 51 -9.67 7.35 8.84
C PRO A 51 -8.45 7.07 9.72
N GLU A 52 -8.53 7.38 11.01
CA GLU A 52 -7.44 7.17 11.97
C GLU A 52 -7.10 5.68 12.18
N GLN A 53 -8.11 4.79 12.15
CA GLN A 53 -7.91 3.35 12.27
C GLN A 53 -7.28 2.78 11.00
N LEU A 54 -7.67 3.28 9.82
CA LEU A 54 -7.08 2.89 8.55
C LEU A 54 -5.59 3.29 8.48
N LEU A 55 -5.28 4.53 8.85
CA LEU A 55 -3.90 5.03 8.92
C LEU A 55 -3.06 4.24 9.95
N THR A 56 -3.62 3.94 11.12
CA THR A 56 -2.92 3.14 12.16
C THR A 56 -2.63 1.73 11.66
N ALA A 57 -3.59 1.08 10.98
CA ALA A 57 -3.40 -0.24 10.41
C ALA A 57 -2.35 -0.23 9.28
N PHE A 58 -2.29 0.83 8.47
CA PHE A 58 -1.24 1.00 7.46
C PHE A 58 0.15 1.06 8.11
N GLU A 59 0.36 1.96 9.07
CA GLU A 59 1.66 2.14 9.71
C GLU A 59 2.12 0.88 10.46
N SER A 60 1.18 0.16 11.09
CA SER A 60 1.47 -1.08 11.81
C SER A 60 1.82 -2.26 10.88
N ASN A 61 1.51 -2.16 9.59
CA ASN A 61 1.69 -3.25 8.61
C ASN A 61 2.58 -2.85 7.43
N ARG A 62 3.43 -1.82 7.56
CA ARG A 62 4.27 -1.33 6.44
C ARG A 62 5.10 -2.43 5.79
N ASP A 63 5.70 -3.33 6.56
CA ASP A 63 6.48 -4.44 6.01
C ASP A 63 5.65 -5.40 5.17
N LYS A 64 4.43 -5.73 5.64
CA LYS A 64 3.49 -6.59 4.92
C LYS A 64 3.03 -5.93 3.62
N ILE A 65 2.74 -4.63 3.65
CA ILE A 65 2.38 -3.85 2.46
C ILE A 65 3.56 -3.80 1.50
N THR A 66 4.78 -3.55 1.98
CA THR A 66 5.99 -3.57 1.14
C THR A 66 6.17 -4.92 0.43
N ILE A 67 5.94 -6.04 1.12
CA ILE A 67 5.98 -7.37 0.51
C ILE A 67 4.89 -7.51 -0.56
N ALA A 68 3.67 -7.05 -0.29
CA ALA A 68 2.57 -7.06 -1.25
C ALA A 68 2.94 -6.25 -2.52
N VAL A 69 3.46 -5.04 -2.36
CA VAL A 69 3.93 -4.19 -3.47
C VAL A 69 5.01 -4.88 -4.30
N ASN A 70 5.99 -5.50 -3.64
CA ASN A 70 7.10 -6.17 -4.33
C ASN A 70 6.69 -7.43 -5.11
N ARG A 71 5.51 -8.01 -4.83
CA ARG A 71 4.96 -9.14 -5.60
C ARG A 71 4.36 -8.70 -6.94
N HIS A 72 3.98 -7.44 -7.07
CA HIS A 72 3.43 -6.92 -8.32
C HIS A 72 4.55 -6.69 -9.35
N ALA A 73 4.26 -7.01 -10.61
CA ALA A 73 5.05 -6.53 -11.73
C ALA A 73 4.76 -5.02 -11.89
N LEU A 74 5.62 -4.18 -11.33
CA LEU A 74 5.35 -2.75 -11.22
C LEU A 74 5.38 -2.09 -12.62
N PRO A 75 4.29 -1.44 -13.06
CA PRO A 75 4.25 -0.76 -14.35
C PRO A 75 5.27 0.37 -14.40
N SER A 76 6.02 0.46 -15.48
CA SER A 76 6.90 1.61 -15.75
C SER A 76 6.17 2.83 -16.33
N ASP A 77 4.86 2.73 -16.55
CA ASP A 77 4.03 3.74 -17.20
C ASP A 77 3.23 4.62 -16.23
N GLY A 78 3.47 4.49 -14.91
CA GLY A 78 2.90 5.36 -13.89
C GLY A 78 1.43 5.10 -13.56
N ARG A 79 0.85 3.96 -14.00
CA ARG A 79 -0.51 3.59 -13.61
C ARG A 79 -0.62 3.33 -12.10
N HIS A 80 -1.80 3.66 -11.56
CA HIS A 80 -2.15 3.29 -10.19
C HIS A 80 -2.35 1.78 -10.10
N ILE A 81 -1.61 1.14 -9.19
CA ILE A 81 -1.88 -0.24 -8.79
C ILE A 81 -2.90 -0.21 -7.67
N GLN A 82 -3.93 -1.05 -7.74
CA GLN A 82 -4.78 -1.31 -6.59
C GLN A 82 -4.38 -2.65 -5.98
N LEU A 83 -4.07 -2.64 -4.68
CA LEU A 83 -3.86 -3.88 -3.94
C LEU A 83 -5.21 -4.53 -3.62
N ASP A 84 -5.27 -5.85 -3.66
CA ASP A 84 -6.44 -6.65 -3.36
C ASP A 84 -6.18 -7.74 -2.31
N LYS A 85 -7.19 -8.57 -2.03
CA LYS A 85 -7.12 -9.58 -0.97
C LYS A 85 -6.07 -10.66 -1.22
N SER A 86 -5.73 -10.92 -2.48
CA SER A 86 -4.78 -11.95 -2.90
C SER A 86 -3.31 -11.54 -2.69
N ASP A 87 -3.06 -10.24 -2.51
CA ASP A 87 -1.73 -9.70 -2.25
C ASP A 87 -1.22 -9.97 -0.82
N PHE A 88 -2.15 -10.24 0.11
CA PHE A 88 -1.93 -10.37 1.55
C PHE A 88 -2.25 -11.75 2.12
#